data_AF-I7FL34-F1
#
_entry.id   AF-I7FL34-F1
#
_cell.length_a   1.000
_cell.length_b   1.000
_cell.length_c   1.000
_cell.angle_alpha   90.00
_cell.angle_beta   90.00
_cell.angle_gamma   90.00
#
_symmetry.space_group_name_H-M   'P 1'
#
loop_
_entity.id
_entity.type
_entity.pdbx_description
1 polymer ?
#
loop_
_entity_poly.entity_id
_entity_poly.type
_entity_poly.pdbx_seq_one_letter_code
_entity_poly.pdbx_strand_id
1 'polypeptide(L)' 'MNSPPRGNTTAMATYRVLNPKGDVVDTKDIESADDAHAWFVDQRADNTELGWRMEVEQGGEWHFFDDTEGASK' A
#
# COMPACT_ATOMS: atom_id res chain seq x y z
N MET A 1 21.25 15.80 1.31
CA MET A 1 20.71 14.50 1.77
C MET A 1 19.89 13.95 0.62
N ASN A 2 20.23 12.74 0.19
CA ASN A 2 19.93 12.17 -1.13
C ASN A 2 18.42 12.01 -1.40
N SER A 3 17.89 12.75 -2.37
CA SER A 3 16.74 12.28 -3.14
C SER A 3 17.29 11.45 -4.29
N PRO A 4 16.92 10.17 -4.46
CA PRO A 4 17.34 9.42 -5.63
C PRO A 4 16.72 10.03 -6.90
N PRO A 5 17.43 9.97 -8.04
CA PRO A 5 16.91 10.47 -9.30
C PRO A 5 15.67 9.65 -9.70
N ARG A 6 14.53 10.34 -9.93
CA ARG A 6 13.33 9.75 -10.54
C ARG A 6 13.64 9.37 -11.99
N GLY A 7 14.30 8.23 -12.16
CA GLY A 7 14.61 7.61 -13.44
C GLY A 7 13.58 6.53 -13.77
N ASN A 8 13.07 6.62 -15.00
CA ASN A 8 12.34 5.62 -15.78
C ASN A 8 10.81 5.55 -15.66
N THR A 9 10.22 5.91 -16.80
CA THR A 9 8.84 5.78 -17.26
C THR A 9 8.38 4.33 -17.37
N THR A 10 8.10 3.71 -16.23
CA THR A 10 6.97 2.78 -16.09
C THR A 10 6.17 3.36 -14.93
N ALA A 11 4.86 3.52 -15.06
CA ALA A 11 4.01 4.24 -14.12
C ALA A 11 3.84 3.50 -12.78
N MET A 12 4.92 3.29 -12.04
CA MET A 12 4.92 2.65 -10.73
C MET A 12 4.39 3.64 -9.70
N ALA A 13 3.52 3.14 -8.82
CA ALA A 13 3.04 3.90 -7.67
C ALA A 13 3.61 3.30 -6.38
N THR A 14 3.91 4.16 -5.42
CA THR A 14 4.39 3.71 -4.11
C THR A 14 3.18 3.34 -3.25
N TYR A 15 3.12 2.10 -2.80
CA TYR A 15 2.06 1.62 -1.90
C TYR A 15 2.62 1.47 -0.49
N ARG A 16 1.80 1.75 0.52
CA ARG A 16 2.12 1.51 1.92
C ARG A 16 1.01 0.75 2.60
N VAL A 17 1.38 -0.14 3.51
CA VAL A 17 0.45 -0.88 4.34
C VAL A 17 0.49 -0.31 5.75
N LEU A 18 -0.69 -0.04 6.28
CA LEU A 18 -0.94 0.43 7.63
C LEU A 18 -1.59 -0.69 8.43
N ASN A 19 -1.12 -0.90 9.66
CA ASN A 19 -1.76 -1.80 10.60
C ASN A 19 -3.09 -1.21 11.13
N PRO A 20 -3.90 -1.99 11.90
CA PRO A 20 -5.14 -1.49 12.50
C PRO A 20 -4.98 -0.31 13.47
N LYS A 21 -3.76 0.01 13.89
CA LYS A 21 -3.44 1.16 14.74
C LYS A 21 -3.13 2.42 13.92
N GLY A 22 -3.02 2.30 12.60
CA GLY A 22 -2.63 3.37 11.69
C GLY A 22 -1.12 3.55 11.52
N ASP A 23 -0.30 2.60 11.97
CA ASP A 23 1.15 2.66 11.78
C ASP A 23 1.53 2.04 10.43
N VAL A 24 2.42 2.69 9.69
CA VAL A 24 3.00 2.13 8.47
C VAL A 24 3.93 0.97 8.83
N VAL A 25 3.59 -0.23 8.36
CA VAL A 25 4.39 -1.44 8.61
C VAL A 25 5.27 -1.82 7.43
N ASP A 26 4.88 -1.45 6.21
CA ASP A 26 5.67 -1.71 5.02
C ASP A 26 5.36 -0.70 3.91
N THR A 27 6.32 -0.49 2.99
CA THR A 27 6.18 0.42 1.85
C THR A 27 6.93 -0.16 0.65
N LYS A 28 6.25 -0.23 -0.49
CA LYS A 28 6.76 -0.89 -1.69
C LYS A 28 6.32 -0.17 -2.96
N ASP A 29 7.22 -0.03 -3.91
CA ASP A 29 6.91 0.47 -5.26
C ASP A 29 6.37 -0.67 -6.11
N ILE A 30 5.20 -0.47 -6.72
CA ILE A 30 4.49 -1.51 -7.46
C ILE A 30 3.98 -0.92 -8.78
N GLU A 31 4.11 -1.68 -9.86
CA GLU A 31 3.80 -1.22 -11.22
C GLU A 31 2.30 -1.15 -11.51
N SER A 32 1.48 -1.91 -10.79
CA SER A 32 0.04 -2.05 -11.02
C SER A 32 -0.76 -2.19 -9.72
N ALA A 33 -2.04 -1.81 -9.79
CA ALA A 33 -3.03 -2.00 -8.73
C ALA A 33 -3.24 -3.49 -8.38
N ASP A 34 -3.20 -4.38 -9.39
CA ASP A 34 -3.40 -5.83 -9.19
C ASP A 34 -2.26 -6.44 -8.36
N ASP A 35 -1.01 -6.07 -8.68
CA ASP A 35 0.17 -6.51 -7.93
C ASP A 35 0.17 -5.93 -6.50
N ALA A 36 -0.36 -4.71 -6.33
CA ALA A 36 -0.51 -4.10 -5.02
C ALA A 36 -1.52 -4.85 -4.16
N HIS A 37 -2.67 -5.21 -4.72
CA HIS A 37 -3.66 -6.02 -4.01
C HIS A 37 -3.10 -7.40 -3.65
N ALA A 38 -2.39 -8.08 -4.56
CA ALA A 38 -1.75 -9.36 -4.27
C ALA A 38 -0.72 -9.25 -3.14
N TRP A 39 0.10 -8.19 -3.15
CA TRP A 39 1.05 -7.90 -2.08
C TRP A 39 0.35 -7.60 -0.75
N PHE A 40 -0.77 -6.89 -0.75
CA PHE A 40 -1.54 -6.59 0.46
C PHE A 40 -2.19 -7.84 1.05
N VAL A 41 -2.63 -8.78 0.21
CA VAL A 41 -3.13 -10.10 0.63
C VAL A 41 -2.00 -10.97 1.20
N ASP A 42 -0.80 -10.89 0.64
CA ASP A 42 0.39 -11.60 1.14
C ASP A 42 0.86 -11.03 2.50
N GLN A 43 0.90 -9.70 2.66
CA GLN A 43 1.24 -9.04 3.92
C GLN A 43 0.30 -9.42 5.09
N ARG A 44 -0.96 -9.76 4.78
CA ARG A 44 -1.92 -10.24 5.76
C ARG A 44 -2.03 -11.78 5.82
N ALA A 45 -1.30 -12.53 5.00
CA ALA A 45 -1.43 -13.99 4.97
C ALA A 45 -1.17 -14.61 6.35
N ASP A 46 -0.26 -13.99 7.11
CA ASP A 46 0.04 -14.34 8.49
C ASP A 46 -0.80 -13.55 9.54
N ASN A 47 -1.58 -12.54 9.12
CA ASN A 47 -2.33 -11.62 9.99
C ASN A 47 -3.81 -11.52 9.59
N THR A 48 -4.70 -12.19 10.34
CA THR A 48 -6.15 -12.19 10.09
C THR A 48 -6.94 -11.05 10.76
N GLU A 49 -6.24 -10.09 11.37
CA GLU A 49 -6.87 -8.93 12.04
C GLU A 49 -7.53 -8.00 11.02
N LEU A 50 -8.67 -7.40 11.38
CA LEU A 50 -9.38 -6.42 10.55
C LEU A 50 -8.87 -5.00 10.84
N GLY A 51 -9.01 -4.10 9.87
CA GLY A 51 -8.59 -2.70 9.98
C GLY A 51 -7.21 -2.40 9.41
N TRP A 52 -6.59 -3.35 8.71
CA TRP A 52 -5.42 -3.08 7.89
C TRP A 52 -5.81 -2.22 6.71
N ARG A 53 -4.98 -1.26 6.33
CA ARG A 53 -5.25 -0.34 5.23
C ARG A 53 -4.06 -0.28 4.30
N MET A 54 -4.31 -0.18 3.01
CA MET A 54 -3.33 0.13 2.00
C MET A 54 -3.62 1.49 1.38
N GLU A 55 -2.56 2.27 1.21
CA GLU A 55 -2.61 3.58 0.58
C GLU A 55 -1.59 3.65 -0.55
N VAL A 56 -1.90 4.45 -1.56
CA VAL A 56 -1.05 4.67 -2.74
C VAL A 56 -0.61 6.13 -2.81
N GLU A 57 0.66 6.36 -3.10
CA GLU A 57 1.21 7.69 -3.36
C GLU A 57 0.93 8.09 -4.80
N GLN A 58 0.23 9.21 -4.96
CA GLN A 58 0.00 9.83 -6.26
C GLN A 58 0.26 11.33 -6.15
N GLY A 59 1.26 11.81 -6.88
CA GLY A 59 1.54 13.25 -6.97
C GLY A 59 2.04 13.87 -5.66
N GLY A 60 2.63 13.08 -4.77
CA GLY A 60 3.11 13.52 -3.46
C GLY A 60 2.06 13.44 -2.34
N GLU A 61 0.86 12.96 -2.62
CA GLU A 61 -0.20 12.73 -1.65
C GLU A 61 -0.53 11.24 -1.52
N TRP A 62 -0.91 10.81 -0.32
CA TRP A 62 -1.32 9.44 -0.06
C TRP A 62 -2.84 9.33 -0.15
N HIS A 63 -3.30 8.41 -0.99
CA HIS A 63 -4.71 8.12 -1.20
C HIS A 63 -5.06 6.74 -0.69
N PHE A 64 -6.23 6.61 -0.09
CA PHE A 64 -6.80 5.31 0.26
C PHE A 64 -6.94 4.43 -0.98
N PHE A 65 -6.42 3.20 -0.92
CA PHE A 65 -6.50 2.23 -2.00
C PHE A 65 -7.43 1.06 -1.65
N ASP A 66 -7.16 0.36 -0.54
CA ASP A 66 -7.91 -0.84 -0.12
C ASP A 66 -7.77 -1.02 1.41
N ASP A 67 -8.69 -1.73 2.06
CA ASP A 67 -8.60 -2.09 3.47
C ASP A 67 -9.26 -3.42 3.81
N THR A 68 -8.93 -3.95 4.98
CA THR A 68 -9.62 -5.10 5.59
C THR A 68 -10.76 -4.65 6.48
N GLU A 69 -11.47 -3.58 6.11
CA GLU A 69 -12.71 -3.25 6.79
C GLU A 69 -13.69 -4.40 6.53
N GLY A 70 -13.84 -5.26 7.55
CA GLY A 70 -14.72 -6.41 7.50
C GLY A 70 -16.08 -5.97 6.99
N ALA A 71 -16.55 -6.64 5.93
CA ALA A 71 -17.82 -6.38 5.27
C ALA A 71 -18.91 -6.02 6.29
N SER A 72 -19.11 -4.72 6.49
CA SER A 72 -20.21 -4.21 7.30
C SER A 72 -21.37 -4.04 6.34
N LYS A 73 -22.19 -5.08 6.24
CA LYS A 73 -23.54 -4.98 5.71
C LYS A 73 -24.52 -5.64 6.66
#